data_AF-A0A2P2KFQ5-F1
#
_entry.id   AF-A0A2P2KFQ5-F1
#
_cell.length_a   1.000
_cell.length_b   1.000
_cell.length_c   1.000
_cell.angle_alpha   90.00
_cell.angle_beta   90.00
_cell.angle_gamma   90.00
#
_symmetry.space_group_name_H-M   'P 1'
#
loop_
_entity.id
_entity.type
_entity.pdbx_description
1 polymer ?
#
loop_
_entity_poly.entity_id
_entity_poly.type
_entity_poly.pdbx_seq_one_letter_code
_entity_poly.pdbx_strand_id
1 'polypeptide(L)'
;MRRGGGNGVEGLKMLEGFEALRMESQLQCVKAIFSPVSGIVDSHSLMLSLAGEAESNRATFSYNSTVIGGHIEGNHFHLHVIGSKDLKNWDGETPLRPEIILVPKLVVNSAGLGAIALLKRIDGLSNCLVPPAHFARGCYFTLLNTGIPPFEHLVYPIPEDGGLGVHVTLDLDGQVKFGPDVEWIDGIDDRSSFLNKYDYSVSASRADGFYPEIRKYFPNLKDGSLEPGYAGIRPKISGPGQPPADFVIQGEDTHGVPGLVNLLGIESPGLTSSLAIAERVVPRFLK
;
A
#
# COMPACT_ATOMS: atom_id res chain seq x y z
N MET A 1 -8.31 -13.04 19.03
CA MET A 1 -9.69 -13.54 19.25
C MET A 1 -10.73 -12.43 19.36
N ARG A 2 -10.85 -11.69 20.47
CA ARG A 2 -11.95 -10.70 20.66
C ARG A 2 -12.10 -9.67 19.53
N ARG A 3 -10.99 -9.01 19.13
CA ARG A 3 -11.02 -8.03 18.03
C ARG A 3 -11.46 -8.66 16.70
N GLY A 4 -10.93 -9.84 16.37
CA GLY A 4 -11.32 -10.57 15.17
C GLY A 4 -12.81 -10.94 15.17
N GLY A 5 -13.34 -11.43 16.28
CA GLY A 5 -14.78 -11.69 16.43
C GLY A 5 -15.65 -10.43 16.34
N GLY A 6 -15.21 -9.32 16.93
CA GLY A 6 -15.88 -8.02 16.81
C GLY A 6 -15.91 -7.47 15.37
N ASN A 7 -14.91 -7.83 14.57
CA ASN A 7 -14.85 -7.48 13.15
C ASN A 7 -15.54 -8.51 12.23
N GLY A 8 -16.18 -9.54 12.79
CA GLY A 8 -16.86 -10.59 12.01
C GLY A 8 -15.93 -11.57 11.29
N VAL A 9 -14.67 -11.73 11.72
CA VAL A 9 -13.75 -12.69 11.11
C VAL A 9 -14.15 -14.12 11.48
N GLU A 10 -14.56 -14.88 10.47
CA GLU A 10 -15.07 -16.24 10.63
C GLU A 10 -13.96 -17.27 10.85
N GLY A 11 -14.27 -18.32 11.63
CA GLY A 11 -13.45 -19.51 11.73
C GLY A 11 -12.12 -19.39 12.50
N LEU A 12 -11.86 -18.26 13.17
CA LEU A 12 -10.66 -18.09 14.00
C LEU A 12 -10.56 -19.18 15.08
N LYS A 13 -9.39 -19.80 15.20
CA LYS A 13 -9.11 -20.82 16.22
C LYS A 13 -7.87 -20.46 17.02
N MET A 14 -7.94 -20.60 18.34
CA MET A 14 -6.74 -20.59 19.18
C MET A 14 -6.10 -21.98 19.10
N LEU A 15 -4.78 -22.02 18.89
CA LEU A 15 -3.98 -23.24 18.86
C LEU A 15 -2.94 -23.19 19.98
N GLU A 16 -2.72 -24.33 20.62
CA GLU A 16 -1.51 -24.56 21.43
C GLU A 16 -0.30 -24.75 20.52
N GLY A 17 0.91 -24.48 21.02
CA GLY A 17 2.13 -24.56 20.21
C GLY A 17 2.37 -25.91 19.55
N PHE A 18 2.00 -27.02 20.20
CA PHE A 18 2.12 -28.36 19.61
C PHE A 18 1.14 -28.60 18.46
N GLU A 19 -0.02 -27.93 18.46
CA GLU A 19 -0.99 -28.02 17.36
C GLU A 19 -0.48 -27.23 16.16
N ALA A 20 0.06 -26.03 16.40
CA ALA A 20 0.69 -25.22 15.37
C ALA A 20 1.92 -25.94 14.77
N LEU A 21 2.77 -26.58 15.58
CA LEU A 21 3.91 -27.37 15.11
C LEU A 21 3.52 -28.58 14.25
N ARG A 22 2.35 -29.19 14.52
CA ARG A 22 1.82 -30.28 13.67
C ARG A 22 1.39 -29.79 12.30
N MET A 23 0.93 -28.53 12.20
CA MET A 23 0.58 -27.90 10.93
C MET A 23 1.82 -27.37 10.21
N GLU A 24 2.77 -26.80 10.95
CA GLU A 24 3.97 -26.17 10.44
C GLU A 24 5.20 -26.72 11.16
N SER A 25 5.81 -27.77 10.59
CA SER A 25 6.88 -28.54 11.24
C SER A 25 8.14 -27.73 11.60
N GLN A 26 8.36 -26.61 10.92
CA GLN A 26 9.49 -25.70 11.17
C GLN A 26 9.15 -24.54 12.12
N LEU A 27 7.87 -24.40 12.50
CA LEU A 27 7.39 -23.31 13.35
C LEU A 27 7.68 -23.56 14.82
N GLN A 28 8.23 -22.56 15.50
CA GLN A 28 8.34 -22.52 16.95
C GLN A 28 7.43 -21.42 17.51
N CYS A 29 6.46 -21.81 18.34
CA CYS A 29 5.63 -20.85 19.07
C CYS A 29 5.07 -21.47 20.36
N VAL A 30 4.64 -20.61 21.30
CA VAL A 30 3.96 -21.05 22.53
C VAL A 30 2.47 -21.32 22.26
N LYS A 31 1.84 -20.44 21.48
CA LYS A 31 0.45 -20.52 21.00
C LYS A 31 0.36 -19.78 19.67
N ALA A 32 -0.70 -20.07 18.92
CA ALA A 32 -1.01 -19.38 17.66
C ALA A 32 -2.51 -19.08 17.53
N ILE A 33 -2.85 -18.16 16.63
CA ILE A 33 -4.22 -17.97 16.16
C ILE A 33 -4.24 -18.41 14.70
N PHE A 34 -5.04 -19.43 14.40
CA PHE A 34 -5.27 -19.86 13.02
C PHE A 34 -6.43 -19.06 12.42
N SER A 35 -6.16 -18.44 11.26
CA SER A 35 -7.12 -17.67 10.47
C SER A 35 -7.38 -18.38 9.15
N PRO A 36 -8.45 -19.18 9.03
CA PRO A 36 -8.66 -20.05 7.87
C PRO A 36 -9.06 -19.30 6.60
N VAL A 37 -9.49 -18.05 6.72
CA VAL A 37 -9.96 -17.21 5.59
C VAL A 37 -8.88 -16.29 5.04
N SER A 38 -7.69 -16.29 5.65
CA SER A 38 -6.54 -15.54 5.13
C SER A 38 -5.97 -16.26 3.91
N GLY A 39 -5.61 -15.49 2.88
CA GLY A 39 -5.08 -16.02 1.64
C GLY A 39 -4.22 -15.01 0.88
N ILE A 40 -3.78 -15.42 -0.30
CA ILE A 40 -2.93 -14.63 -1.20
C ILE A 40 -3.62 -14.49 -2.57
N VAL A 41 -3.23 -13.46 -3.31
CA VAL A 41 -3.75 -13.19 -4.66
C VAL A 41 -2.63 -12.63 -5.53
N ASP A 42 -2.62 -13.01 -6.80
CA ASP A 42 -1.81 -12.31 -7.80
C ASP A 42 -2.42 -10.93 -8.07
N SER A 43 -1.83 -9.92 -7.43
CA SER A 43 -2.26 -8.53 -7.57
C SER A 43 -2.17 -8.00 -9.00
N HIS A 44 -1.22 -8.48 -9.81
CA HIS A 44 -1.07 -8.01 -11.19
C HIS A 44 -2.20 -8.54 -12.06
N SER A 45 -2.46 -9.85 -11.97
CA SER A 45 -3.60 -10.48 -12.66
C SER A 45 -4.95 -9.90 -12.19
N LEU A 46 -5.11 -9.61 -10.90
CA LEU A 46 -6.29 -8.92 -10.39
C LEU A 46 -6.46 -7.54 -11.05
N MET A 47 -5.42 -6.71 -11.08
CA MET A 47 -5.47 -5.39 -11.72
C MET A 47 -5.76 -5.47 -13.21
N LEU A 48 -5.17 -6.43 -13.92
CA LEU A 48 -5.44 -6.66 -15.35
C LEU A 48 -6.90 -7.07 -15.59
N SER A 49 -7.45 -7.94 -14.74
CA SER A 49 -8.86 -8.34 -14.80
C SER A 49 -9.78 -7.13 -14.62
N LEU A 50 -9.53 -6.31 -13.59
CA LEU A 50 -10.32 -5.11 -13.32
C LEU A 50 -10.21 -4.07 -14.44
N ALA A 51 -9.02 -3.89 -15.02
CA ALA A 51 -8.82 -3.02 -16.18
C ALA A 51 -9.63 -3.52 -17.39
N GLY A 52 -9.56 -4.82 -17.69
CA GLY A 52 -10.33 -5.42 -18.79
C GLY A 52 -11.85 -5.32 -18.60
N GLU A 53 -12.34 -5.49 -17.37
CA GLU A 53 -13.76 -5.26 -17.05
C GLU A 53 -14.15 -3.78 -17.24
N ALA A 54 -13.31 -2.85 -16.78
CA ALA A 54 -13.55 -1.42 -16.96
C ALA A 54 -13.59 -1.02 -18.44
N GLU A 55 -12.64 -1.49 -19.26
CA GLU A 55 -12.60 -1.24 -20.71
C GLU A 55 -13.81 -1.85 -21.42
N SER A 56 -14.23 -3.05 -21.03
CA SER A 56 -15.46 -3.69 -21.53
C SER A 56 -16.71 -2.85 -21.22
N ASN A 57 -16.66 -2.06 -20.14
CA ASN A 57 -17.65 -1.07 -19.74
C ASN A 57 -17.32 0.36 -20.20
N ARG A 58 -16.52 0.50 -21.27
CA ARG A 58 -16.18 1.76 -21.97
C ARG A 58 -15.28 2.72 -21.19
N ALA A 59 -14.64 2.27 -20.12
CA ALA A 59 -13.55 3.05 -19.53
C ALA A 59 -12.40 3.19 -20.53
N THR A 60 -11.68 4.31 -20.46
CA THR A 60 -10.49 4.56 -21.27
C THR A 60 -9.30 4.80 -20.34
N PHE A 61 -8.21 4.07 -20.56
CA PHE A 61 -6.96 4.28 -19.85
C PHE A 61 -6.00 5.11 -20.72
N SER A 62 -5.55 6.26 -20.18
CA SER A 62 -4.53 7.09 -20.80
C SER A 62 -3.22 6.96 -20.03
N TYR A 63 -2.32 6.11 -20.52
CA TYR A 63 -0.98 5.93 -19.96
C TYR A 63 -0.03 7.01 -20.44
N ASN A 64 1.05 7.24 -19.69
CA ASN A 64 2.01 8.33 -19.94
C ASN A 64 1.35 9.73 -19.96
N SER A 65 0.24 9.88 -19.26
CA SER A 65 -0.47 11.14 -19.04
C SER A 65 -0.44 11.45 -17.56
N THR A 66 0.26 12.50 -17.16
CA THR A 66 0.36 12.89 -15.75
C THR A 66 -0.54 14.09 -15.47
N VAL A 67 -1.43 13.95 -14.49
CA VAL A 67 -2.12 15.09 -13.89
C VAL A 67 -1.13 15.85 -13.02
N ILE A 68 -0.81 17.08 -13.40
CA ILE A 68 0.21 17.91 -12.72
C ILE A 68 -0.37 18.86 -11.67
N GLY A 69 -1.69 18.95 -11.61
CA GLY A 69 -2.44 19.83 -10.75
C GLY A 69 -3.79 20.16 -11.37
N GLY A 70 -4.35 21.28 -10.95
CA GLY A 70 -5.59 21.80 -11.52
C GLY A 70 -6.05 23.04 -10.80
N HIS A 71 -7.23 23.51 -11.15
CA HIS A 71 -7.90 24.57 -10.41
C HIS A 71 -9.41 24.36 -10.43
N ILE A 72 -10.08 25.06 -9.53
CA ILE A 72 -11.54 25.12 -9.50
C ILE A 72 -11.98 26.47 -10.06
N GLU A 73 -12.81 26.43 -11.11
CA GLU A 73 -13.46 27.60 -11.68
C GLU A 73 -14.98 27.41 -11.58
N GLY A 74 -15.63 28.27 -10.79
CA GLY A 74 -17.04 28.06 -10.43
C GLY A 74 -17.25 26.75 -9.68
N ASN A 75 -18.08 25.85 -10.24
CA ASN A 75 -18.34 24.51 -9.70
C ASN A 75 -17.68 23.40 -10.55
N HIS A 76 -16.67 23.74 -11.36
CA HIS A 76 -16.03 22.81 -12.28
C HIS A 76 -14.55 22.62 -11.94
N PHE A 77 -14.10 21.37 -12.03
CA PHE A 77 -12.70 21.03 -11.93
C PHE A 77 -12.03 21.18 -13.28
N HIS A 78 -10.88 21.84 -13.31
CA HIS A 78 -10.01 21.92 -14.47
C HIS A 78 -8.71 21.18 -14.15
N LEU A 79 -8.60 19.94 -14.61
CA LEU A 79 -7.41 19.11 -14.42
C LEU A 79 -6.37 19.43 -15.49
N HIS A 80 -5.15 19.70 -15.04
CA HIS A 80 -4.01 20.02 -15.89
C HIS A 80 -3.22 18.75 -16.18
N VAL A 81 -3.10 18.38 -17.46
CA VAL A 81 -2.47 17.13 -17.89
C VAL A 81 -1.35 17.43 -18.88
N ILE A 82 -0.23 16.71 -18.74
CA ILE A 82 0.90 16.71 -19.69
C ILE A 82 1.39 15.28 -19.95
N GLY A 83 2.19 15.11 -20.99
CA GLY A 83 2.97 13.89 -21.22
C GLY A 83 3.92 13.58 -20.05
N SER A 84 3.92 12.34 -19.55
CA SER A 84 4.81 11.94 -18.44
C SER A 84 6.30 12.04 -18.79
N LYS A 85 6.66 12.07 -20.09
CA LYS A 85 8.04 12.21 -20.54
C LYS A 85 8.59 13.61 -20.22
N ASP A 86 7.75 14.63 -20.26
CA ASP A 86 8.15 16.03 -20.03
C ASP A 86 8.48 16.29 -18.56
N LEU A 87 8.00 15.43 -17.66
CA LEU A 87 8.34 15.47 -16.23
C LEU A 87 9.71 14.89 -15.89
N LYS A 88 10.28 14.02 -16.74
CA LYS A 88 11.53 13.31 -16.39
C LYS A 88 12.69 14.27 -16.14
N ASN A 89 12.73 15.36 -16.89
CA ASN A 89 13.79 16.36 -16.83
C ASN A 89 13.32 17.67 -16.18
N TRP A 90 12.14 17.67 -15.57
CA TRP A 90 11.62 18.87 -14.92
C TRP A 90 12.48 19.21 -13.69
N ASP A 91 13.04 20.43 -13.70
CA ASP A 91 13.89 20.99 -12.64
C ASP A 91 13.13 21.25 -11.33
N GLY A 92 11.79 21.34 -11.40
CA GLY A 92 10.94 21.67 -10.26
C GLY A 92 10.74 23.17 -10.05
N GLU A 93 11.43 24.02 -10.81
CA GLU A 93 11.40 25.48 -10.70
C GLU A 93 10.62 26.11 -11.85
N THR A 94 10.74 25.55 -13.05
CA THR A 94 10.02 26.00 -14.23
C THR A 94 8.54 25.69 -14.09
N PRO A 95 7.60 26.65 -14.24
CA PRO A 95 6.18 26.35 -14.19
C PRO A 95 5.78 25.33 -15.27
N LEU A 96 5.14 24.23 -14.86
CA LEU A 96 4.58 23.27 -15.79
C LEU A 96 3.34 23.87 -16.46
N ARG A 97 3.29 23.80 -17.79
CA ARG A 97 2.13 24.25 -18.57
C ARG A 97 1.32 23.03 -19.02
N PRO A 98 0.00 22.99 -18.78
CA PRO A 98 -0.82 21.89 -19.27
C PRO A 98 -0.79 21.83 -20.80
N GLU A 99 -0.69 20.62 -21.33
CA GLU A 99 -0.91 20.34 -22.76
C GLU A 99 -2.41 20.13 -23.01
N ILE A 100 -3.09 19.55 -22.03
CA ILE A 100 -4.53 19.27 -22.06
C ILE A 100 -5.13 19.75 -20.74
N ILE A 101 -6.28 20.41 -20.84
CA ILE A 101 -7.13 20.71 -19.68
C ILE A 101 -8.39 19.87 -19.82
N LEU A 102 -8.64 19.01 -18.82
CA LEU A 102 -9.86 18.22 -18.74
C LEU A 102 -10.82 18.87 -17.75
N VAL A 103 -12.11 18.91 -18.10
CA VAL A 103 -13.17 19.44 -17.23
C VAL A 103 -14.13 18.30 -16.83
N PRO A 104 -13.70 17.40 -15.92
CA PRO A 104 -14.53 16.28 -15.52
C PRO A 104 -15.65 16.70 -14.57
N LYS A 105 -16.72 15.89 -14.53
CA LYS A 105 -17.77 16.01 -13.51
C LYS A 105 -17.35 15.43 -12.16
N LEU A 106 -16.46 14.44 -12.18
CA LEU A 106 -15.93 13.77 -11.00
C LEU A 106 -14.42 13.56 -11.15
N VAL A 107 -13.69 13.87 -10.09
CA VAL A 107 -12.29 13.52 -9.91
C VAL A 107 -12.16 12.61 -8.71
N VAL A 108 -11.56 11.43 -8.90
CA VAL A 108 -11.15 10.54 -7.81
C VAL A 108 -9.63 10.58 -7.73
N ASN A 109 -9.09 11.23 -6.70
CA ASN A 109 -7.65 11.24 -6.43
C ASN A 109 -7.26 9.93 -5.73
N SER A 110 -6.78 8.97 -6.52
CA SER A 110 -6.26 7.67 -6.07
C SER A 110 -4.75 7.53 -6.32
N ALA A 111 -3.99 8.64 -6.25
CA ALA A 111 -2.59 8.68 -6.68
C ALA A 111 -1.57 8.09 -5.67
N GLY A 112 -2.02 7.29 -4.70
CA GLY A 112 -1.15 6.58 -3.75
C GLY A 112 -0.17 7.51 -3.03
N LEU A 113 1.14 7.24 -3.19
CA LEU A 113 2.22 8.04 -2.61
C LEU A 113 2.17 9.52 -3.00
N GLY A 114 1.67 9.83 -4.20
CA GLY A 114 1.54 11.20 -4.71
C GLY A 114 0.19 11.86 -4.41
N ALA A 115 -0.75 11.19 -3.74
CA ALA A 115 -2.11 11.70 -3.56
C ALA A 115 -2.18 13.04 -2.80
N ILE A 116 -1.42 13.16 -1.71
CA ILE A 116 -1.33 14.40 -0.92
C ILE A 116 -0.58 15.48 -1.69
N ALA A 117 0.52 15.13 -2.34
CA ALA A 117 1.31 16.07 -3.12
C ALA A 117 0.54 16.61 -4.34
N LEU A 118 -0.28 15.79 -4.99
CA LEU A 118 -1.17 16.21 -6.07
C LEU A 118 -2.28 17.12 -5.53
N LEU A 119 -2.87 16.80 -4.38
CA LEU A 119 -3.93 17.60 -3.79
C LEU A 119 -3.46 19.03 -3.49
N LYS A 120 -2.23 19.20 -3.02
CA LYS A 120 -1.59 20.51 -2.79
C LYS A 120 -1.33 21.32 -4.07
N ARG A 121 -1.41 20.69 -5.25
CA ARG A 121 -1.21 21.31 -6.58
C ARG A 121 -2.52 21.70 -7.26
N ILE A 122 -3.65 21.59 -6.55
CA ILE A 122 -4.95 22.01 -7.07
C ILE A 122 -5.35 23.32 -6.40
N ASP A 123 -5.45 24.38 -7.20
CA ASP A 123 -5.86 25.69 -6.72
C ASP A 123 -7.36 25.70 -6.39
N GLY A 124 -7.73 26.43 -5.33
CA GLY A 124 -9.13 26.57 -4.89
C GLY A 124 -9.59 25.52 -3.86
N LEU A 125 -8.70 24.70 -3.31
CA LEU A 125 -9.00 23.67 -2.32
C LEU A 125 -8.88 24.11 -0.85
N SER A 126 -9.13 25.38 -0.53
CA SER A 126 -8.94 25.94 0.81
C SER A 126 -9.70 25.21 1.95
N ASN A 127 -10.76 24.47 1.61
CA ASN A 127 -11.56 23.68 2.57
C ASN A 127 -11.17 22.18 2.64
N CYS A 128 -10.21 21.71 1.84
CA CYS A 128 -9.74 20.33 1.93
C CYS A 128 -8.84 20.14 3.16
N LEU A 129 -9.23 19.20 4.03
CA LEU A 129 -8.34 18.68 5.06
C LEU A 129 -7.26 17.85 4.37
N VAL A 130 -6.04 18.40 4.29
CA VAL A 130 -4.87 17.71 3.76
C VAL A 130 -4.05 17.19 4.95
N PRO A 131 -4.08 15.87 5.25
CA PRO A 131 -3.26 15.32 6.32
C PRO A 131 -1.76 15.41 5.96
N PRO A 132 -0.86 15.29 6.96
CA PRO A 132 0.57 15.18 6.67
C PRO A 132 0.86 13.92 5.86
N ALA A 133 1.86 14.01 4.98
CA ALA A 133 2.35 12.87 4.22
C ALA A 133 3.59 12.30 4.90
N HIS A 134 3.55 11.00 5.18
CA HIS A 134 4.68 10.23 5.66
C HIS A 134 4.89 9.00 4.77
N PHE A 135 6.10 8.46 4.76
CA PHE A 135 6.45 7.33 3.91
C PHE A 135 7.22 6.29 4.71
N ALA A 136 6.77 5.04 4.60
CA ALA A 136 7.43 3.91 5.25
C ALA A 136 7.76 2.83 4.22
N ARG A 137 9.05 2.66 3.92
CA ARG A 137 9.57 1.56 3.10
C ARG A 137 9.43 0.25 3.87
N GLY A 138 9.12 -0.80 3.13
CA GLY A 138 9.10 -2.17 3.59
C GLY A 138 9.82 -3.04 2.59
N CYS A 139 10.96 -3.58 2.99
CA CYS A 139 11.81 -4.49 2.25
C CYS A 139 11.38 -5.93 2.51
N TYR A 140 11.46 -6.75 1.47
CA TYR A 140 11.23 -8.18 1.51
C TYR A 140 12.51 -8.92 1.12
N PHE A 141 12.76 -10.03 1.80
CA PHE A 141 13.84 -10.96 1.48
C PHE A 141 13.26 -12.30 1.05
N THR A 142 13.79 -12.86 -0.02
CA THR A 142 13.40 -14.17 -0.53
C THR A 142 14.25 -15.24 0.14
N LEU A 143 13.63 -16.34 0.55
CA LEU A 143 14.36 -17.51 1.04
C LEU A 143 14.97 -18.27 -0.14
N LEU A 144 16.29 -18.43 -0.13
CA LEU A 144 17.00 -19.20 -1.15
C LEU A 144 16.52 -20.65 -1.21
N ASN A 145 16.34 -21.12 -2.44
CA ASN A 145 15.66 -22.35 -2.82
C ASN A 145 16.00 -23.55 -1.91
N THR A 146 15.10 -23.87 -0.97
CA THR A 146 15.25 -24.97 -0.01
C THR A 146 14.79 -26.32 -0.57
N GLY A 147 14.36 -26.39 -1.83
CA GLY A 147 13.75 -27.57 -2.45
C GLY A 147 12.33 -27.85 -1.95
N ILE A 148 12.10 -27.74 -0.64
CA ILE A 148 10.78 -27.84 0.00
C ILE A 148 10.57 -26.55 0.83
N PRO A 149 9.46 -25.82 0.66
CA PRO A 149 9.18 -24.62 1.44
C PRO A 149 9.00 -24.98 2.92
N PRO A 150 9.59 -24.23 3.87
CA PRO A 150 9.48 -24.51 5.30
C PRO A 150 8.08 -24.28 5.89
N PHE A 151 7.21 -23.56 5.16
CA PHE A 151 5.88 -23.21 5.60
C PHE A 151 4.84 -23.44 4.50
N GLU A 152 3.66 -23.92 4.88
CA GLU A 152 2.50 -24.04 3.99
C GLU A 152 1.49 -22.88 4.17
N HIS A 153 1.51 -22.25 5.34
CA HIS A 153 0.67 -21.11 5.70
C HIS A 153 1.48 -19.84 5.89
N LEU A 154 0.78 -18.70 5.82
CA LEU A 154 1.34 -17.42 6.20
C LEU A 154 1.56 -17.38 7.72
N VAL A 155 2.72 -16.91 8.16
CA VAL A 155 3.08 -16.83 9.59
C VAL A 155 3.31 -15.37 9.96
N TYR A 156 2.57 -14.88 10.96
CA TYR A 156 2.66 -13.52 11.46
C TYR A 156 3.07 -13.56 12.93
N PRO A 157 4.26 -13.09 13.31
CA PRO A 157 4.57 -12.87 14.71
C PRO A 157 3.63 -11.81 15.30
N ILE A 158 3.42 -11.85 16.62
CA ILE A 158 2.69 -10.79 17.31
C ILE A 158 3.49 -9.50 17.16
N PRO A 159 2.86 -8.37 16.79
CA PRO A 159 3.56 -7.09 16.73
C PRO A 159 4.16 -6.75 18.11
N GLU A 160 5.47 -6.53 18.17
CA GLU A 160 6.16 -5.97 19.34
C GLU A 160 6.36 -4.47 19.12
N ASP A 161 6.17 -3.64 20.14
CA ASP A 161 6.45 -2.20 20.06
C ASP A 161 7.93 -1.98 19.73
N GLY A 162 8.21 -1.47 18.53
CA GLY A 162 9.56 -1.27 18.02
C GLY A 162 10.23 -2.51 17.42
N GLY A 163 9.56 -3.67 17.41
CA GLY A 163 10.04 -4.89 16.76
C GLY A 163 9.72 -4.92 15.26
N LEU A 164 10.60 -5.55 14.48
CA LEU A 164 10.34 -5.86 13.09
C LEU A 164 9.37 -7.04 13.04
N GLY A 165 8.08 -6.78 12.83
CA GLY A 165 7.08 -7.82 12.57
C GLY A 165 7.31 -8.45 11.20
N VAL A 166 8.36 -9.28 11.07
CA VAL A 166 8.73 -9.92 9.80
C VAL A 166 7.78 -11.09 9.55
N HIS A 167 6.82 -10.90 8.65
CA HIS A 167 5.89 -11.95 8.27
C HIS A 167 6.54 -12.96 7.34
N VAL A 168 6.02 -14.19 7.34
CA VAL A 168 6.21 -15.17 6.29
C VAL A 168 5.07 -15.03 5.31
N THR A 169 5.42 -14.77 4.05
CA THR A 169 4.49 -14.79 2.93
C THR A 169 4.93 -15.80 1.90
N LEU A 170 3.96 -16.38 1.21
CA LEU A 170 4.17 -17.30 0.09
C LEU A 170 3.63 -16.59 -1.15
N ASP A 171 4.32 -16.71 -2.27
CA ASP A 171 3.68 -16.44 -3.56
C ASP A 171 2.99 -17.69 -4.11
N LEU A 172 2.34 -17.54 -5.27
CA LEU A 172 1.55 -18.62 -5.88
C LEU A 172 2.42 -19.79 -6.36
N ASP A 173 3.72 -19.59 -6.54
CA ASP A 173 4.69 -20.64 -6.88
C ASP A 173 5.29 -21.30 -5.63
N GLY A 174 4.85 -20.89 -4.44
CA GLY A 174 5.30 -21.41 -3.15
C GLY A 174 6.64 -20.84 -2.68
N GLN A 175 7.16 -19.80 -3.35
CA GLN A 175 8.41 -19.17 -2.94
C GLN A 175 8.18 -18.35 -1.66
N VAL A 176 8.97 -18.68 -0.63
CA VAL A 176 8.88 -18.04 0.68
C VAL A 176 9.58 -16.68 0.66
N LYS A 177 8.89 -15.67 1.21
CA LYS A 177 9.39 -14.31 1.40
C LYS A 177 9.17 -13.88 2.83
N PHE A 178 10.18 -13.22 3.38
CA PHE A 178 10.16 -12.63 4.71
C PHE A 178 10.04 -11.12 4.59
N GLY A 179 9.14 -10.54 5.37
CA GLY A 179 8.93 -9.10 5.44
C GLY A 179 7.44 -8.73 5.47
N PRO A 180 7.12 -7.46 5.25
CA PRO A 180 8.06 -6.34 5.13
C PRO A 180 8.62 -5.90 6.48
N ASP A 181 9.81 -5.29 6.47
CA ASP A 181 10.23 -4.41 7.57
C ASP A 181 9.50 -3.06 7.54
N VAL A 182 9.92 -2.17 8.45
CA VAL A 182 9.49 -0.77 8.49
C VAL A 182 10.72 0.12 8.56
N GLU A 183 10.86 0.98 7.55
CA GLU A 183 11.85 2.04 7.51
C GLU A 183 11.17 3.34 7.12
N TRP A 184 11.15 4.29 8.04
CA TRP A 184 10.62 5.63 7.77
C TRP A 184 11.57 6.39 6.85
N ILE A 185 11.01 6.99 5.80
CA ILE A 185 11.76 7.79 4.84
C ILE A 185 11.56 9.26 5.19
N ASP A 186 12.61 9.90 5.67
CA ASP A 186 12.63 11.31 6.02
C ASP A 186 13.10 12.19 4.85
N GLY A 187 12.80 13.48 4.91
CA GLY A 187 13.35 14.48 3.97
C GLY A 187 12.77 14.45 2.56
N ILE A 188 11.70 13.71 2.30
CA ILE A 188 11.00 13.72 1.01
C ILE A 188 10.13 14.97 0.90
N ASP A 189 10.47 15.85 -0.04
CA ASP A 189 9.65 17.02 -0.38
C ASP A 189 8.40 16.62 -1.22
N ASP A 190 7.40 17.51 -1.26
CA ASP A 190 6.17 17.29 -2.03
C ASP A 190 6.45 17.03 -3.52
N ARG A 191 7.53 17.60 -4.07
CA ARG A 191 7.94 17.39 -5.46
C ARG A 191 8.43 15.97 -5.70
N SER A 192 9.30 15.45 -4.84
CA SER A 192 9.88 14.12 -4.97
C SER A 192 8.82 13.05 -4.75
N SER A 193 7.91 13.28 -3.80
CA SER A 193 6.73 12.44 -3.61
C SER A 193 5.83 12.41 -4.85
N PHE A 194 5.47 13.58 -5.39
CA PHE A 194 4.67 13.69 -6.61
C PHE A 194 5.30 12.96 -7.81
N LEU A 195 6.62 13.08 -7.98
CA LEU A 195 7.37 12.45 -9.08
C LEU A 195 7.75 10.99 -8.79
N ASN A 196 7.33 10.42 -7.65
CA ASN A 196 7.69 9.08 -7.21
C ASN A 196 9.22 8.84 -7.18
N LYS A 197 9.99 9.87 -6.79
CA LYS A 197 11.46 9.82 -6.67
C LYS A 197 11.88 9.23 -5.32
N TYR A 198 11.55 7.96 -5.11
CA TYR A 198 11.99 7.20 -3.94
C TYR A 198 13.04 6.16 -4.33
N ASP A 199 13.83 5.75 -3.35
CA ASP A 199 14.72 4.61 -3.47
C ASP A 199 13.97 3.30 -3.12
N TYR A 200 13.79 2.46 -4.13
CA TYR A 200 13.17 1.13 -4.01
C TYR A 200 14.19 0.00 -3.92
N SER A 201 15.49 0.32 -3.82
CA SER A 201 16.54 -0.70 -3.69
C SER A 201 16.46 -1.41 -2.34
N VAL A 202 16.82 -2.70 -2.34
CA VAL A 202 16.94 -3.50 -1.11
C VAL A 202 18.41 -3.80 -0.89
N SER A 203 19.00 -3.18 0.13
CA SER A 203 20.38 -3.47 0.51
C SER A 203 20.48 -4.86 1.15
N ALA A 204 21.41 -5.68 0.67
CA ALA A 204 21.68 -7.00 1.23
C ALA A 204 22.04 -6.97 2.72
N SER A 205 22.70 -5.91 3.19
CA SER A 205 23.04 -5.74 4.61
C SER A 205 21.83 -5.65 5.54
N ARG A 206 20.63 -5.34 5.03
CA ARG A 206 19.42 -5.32 5.86
C ARG A 206 19.00 -6.71 6.31
N ALA A 207 19.45 -7.78 5.63
CA ALA A 207 19.19 -9.15 6.03
C ALA A 207 19.67 -9.43 7.47
N ASP A 208 20.73 -8.74 7.92
CA ASP A 208 21.29 -8.89 9.27
C ASP A 208 20.25 -8.63 10.37
N GLY A 209 19.32 -7.70 10.13
CA GLY A 209 18.20 -7.42 11.04
C GLY A 209 17.04 -8.42 10.93
N PHE A 210 16.92 -9.15 9.81
CA PHE A 210 15.85 -10.12 9.57
C PHE A 210 16.12 -11.46 10.28
N TYR A 211 17.36 -11.96 10.23
CA TYR A 211 17.71 -13.25 10.86
C TYR A 211 17.28 -13.40 12.32
N PRO A 212 17.61 -12.48 13.25
CA PRO A 212 17.23 -12.64 14.65
C PRO A 212 15.70 -12.64 14.84
N GLU A 213 14.98 -11.84 14.07
CA GLU A 213 13.53 -11.70 14.18
C GLU A 213 12.79 -12.91 13.60
N ILE A 214 13.23 -13.42 12.45
CA ILE A 214 12.69 -14.65 11.87
C ILE A 214 12.99 -15.85 12.78
N ARG A 215 14.20 -15.94 13.36
CA ARG A 215 14.60 -17.04 14.24
C ARG A 215 13.79 -17.15 15.52
N LYS A 216 13.03 -16.11 15.92
CA LYS A 216 12.06 -16.20 17.02
C LYS A 216 10.99 -17.27 16.75
N TYR A 217 10.58 -17.46 15.49
CA TYR A 217 9.57 -18.44 15.09
C TYR A 217 10.08 -19.50 14.10
N PHE A 218 11.23 -19.30 13.47
CA PHE A 218 11.87 -20.25 12.57
C PHE A 218 13.37 -20.43 12.93
N PRO A 219 13.68 -21.14 14.03
CA PRO A 219 15.03 -21.19 14.60
C PRO A 219 16.07 -21.84 13.68
N ASN A 220 15.63 -22.72 12.78
CA ASN A 220 16.49 -23.45 11.84
C ASN A 220 16.87 -22.64 10.58
N LEU A 221 16.46 -21.36 10.50
CA LEU A 221 16.87 -20.49 9.40
C LEU A 221 18.39 -20.41 9.31
N LYS A 222 18.95 -20.87 8.19
CA LYS A 222 20.40 -20.91 7.94
C LYS A 222 20.94 -19.51 7.65
N ASP A 223 22.15 -19.22 8.12
CA ASP A 223 22.85 -18.00 7.70
C ASP A 223 23.05 -17.99 6.19
N GLY A 224 23.01 -16.80 5.58
CA GLY A 224 23.19 -16.62 4.14
C GLY A 224 22.04 -17.15 3.27
N SER A 225 20.90 -17.52 3.85
CA SER A 225 19.75 -18.05 3.10
C SER A 225 18.73 -16.97 2.65
N LEU A 226 18.95 -15.71 3.01
CA LEU A 226 18.11 -14.59 2.62
C LEU A 226 18.75 -13.79 1.49
N GLU A 227 18.03 -13.66 0.38
CA GLU A 227 18.41 -12.78 -0.74
C GLU A 227 17.50 -11.55 -0.82
N PRO A 228 18.03 -10.37 -1.21
CA PRO A 228 17.22 -9.19 -1.47
C PRO A 228 16.09 -9.51 -2.45
N GLY A 229 14.85 -9.28 -2.03
CA GLY A 229 13.67 -9.41 -2.88
C GLY A 229 13.32 -8.06 -3.51
N TYR A 230 12.32 -7.38 -2.94
CA TYR A 230 11.84 -6.09 -3.42
C TYR A 230 11.46 -5.19 -2.25
N ALA A 231 11.23 -3.91 -2.54
CA ALA A 231 10.69 -2.95 -1.58
C ALA A 231 9.36 -2.36 -2.06
N GLY A 232 8.46 -2.11 -1.13
CA GLY A 232 7.28 -1.26 -1.33
C GLY A 232 7.31 -0.08 -0.37
N ILE A 233 6.59 1.00 -0.68
CA ILE A 233 6.48 2.18 0.19
C ILE A 233 5.01 2.40 0.51
N ARG A 234 4.71 2.58 1.80
CA ARG A 234 3.36 2.83 2.29
C ARG A 234 3.09 4.34 2.32
N PRO A 235 1.96 4.82 1.76
CA PRO A 235 1.51 6.20 1.93
C PRO A 235 0.90 6.34 3.33
N LYS A 236 1.67 6.86 4.29
CA LYS A 236 1.25 7.03 5.69
C LYS A 236 0.72 8.44 5.91
N ILE A 237 -0.30 8.57 6.76
CA ILE A 237 -0.83 9.88 7.20
C ILE A 237 -0.70 10.12 8.71
N SER A 238 -0.03 9.20 9.40
CA SER A 238 0.46 9.31 10.77
C SER A 238 1.95 8.97 10.78
N GLY A 239 2.74 9.75 11.52
CA GLY A 239 4.19 9.64 11.55
C GLY A 239 4.75 8.61 12.53
N PRO A 240 6.09 8.49 12.62
CA PRO A 240 6.76 7.65 13.61
C PRO A 240 6.32 8.00 15.04
N GLY A 241 6.07 6.98 15.86
CA GLY A 241 5.64 7.16 17.26
C GLY A 241 4.19 7.61 17.45
N GLN A 242 3.44 7.84 16.37
CA GLN A 242 2.00 8.13 16.43
C GLN A 242 1.19 6.83 16.22
N PRO A 243 -0.03 6.75 16.79
CA PRO A 243 -0.94 5.66 16.48
C PRO A 243 -1.20 5.57 14.97
N PRO A 244 -1.31 4.35 14.39
CA PRO A 244 -1.69 4.19 12.99
C PRO A 244 -3.03 4.88 12.70
N ALA A 245 -3.03 5.76 11.70
CA ALA A 245 -4.25 6.37 11.19
C ALA A 245 -5.05 5.39 10.32
N ASP A 246 -6.37 5.59 10.26
CA ASP A 246 -7.27 4.88 9.35
C ASP A 246 -7.19 5.46 7.92
N PHE A 247 -7.77 4.77 6.94
CA PHE A 247 -7.94 5.31 5.59
C PHE A 247 -8.77 6.58 5.59
N VAL A 248 -8.33 7.60 4.84
CA VAL A 248 -9.10 8.83 4.64
C VAL A 248 -9.74 8.79 3.26
N ILE A 249 -11.06 8.55 3.24
CA ILE A 249 -11.90 8.59 2.03
C ILE A 249 -12.86 9.77 2.13
N GLN A 250 -12.37 10.96 1.78
CA GLN A 250 -13.11 12.21 1.91
C GLN A 250 -13.74 12.63 0.57
N GLY A 251 -14.97 13.14 0.62
CA GLY A 251 -15.69 13.68 -0.53
C GLY A 251 -16.31 15.04 -0.22
N GLU A 252 -17.24 15.48 -1.07
CA GLU A 252 -17.98 16.75 -0.90
C GLU A 252 -18.61 16.90 0.50
N ASP A 253 -19.08 15.80 1.10
CA ASP A 253 -19.64 15.75 2.45
C ASP A 253 -18.63 16.12 3.56
N THR A 254 -17.33 16.05 3.27
CA THR A 254 -16.24 16.34 4.21
C THR A 254 -15.58 17.68 3.92
N HIS A 255 -15.19 17.93 2.67
CA HIS A 255 -14.42 19.13 2.29
C HIS A 255 -15.24 20.18 1.52
N GLY A 256 -16.51 19.90 1.20
CA GLY A 256 -17.40 20.85 0.53
C GLY A 256 -17.06 21.14 -0.93
N VAL A 257 -16.26 20.30 -1.58
CA VAL A 257 -15.84 20.50 -2.97
C VAL A 257 -16.60 19.53 -3.88
N PRO A 258 -17.57 20.00 -4.69
CA PRO A 258 -18.41 19.13 -5.50
C PRO A 258 -17.63 18.36 -6.56
N GLY A 259 -17.90 17.06 -6.68
CA GLY A 259 -17.24 16.24 -7.70
C GLY A 259 -15.77 15.91 -7.41
N LEU A 260 -15.29 16.06 -6.17
CA LEU A 260 -13.97 15.56 -5.76
C LEU A 260 -14.10 14.48 -4.67
N VAL A 261 -13.35 13.40 -4.84
CA VAL A 261 -13.11 12.38 -3.82
C VAL A 261 -11.62 12.15 -3.69
N ASN A 262 -11.12 12.13 -2.46
CA ASN A 262 -9.71 11.84 -2.18
C ASN A 262 -9.58 10.53 -1.39
N LEU A 263 -8.66 9.68 -1.84
CA LEU A 263 -8.25 8.44 -1.20
C LEU A 263 -6.83 8.66 -0.65
N LEU A 264 -6.72 8.97 0.64
CA LEU A 264 -5.47 9.32 1.30
C LEU A 264 -5.11 8.28 2.35
N GLY A 265 -3.83 7.94 2.44
CA GLY A 265 -3.36 6.97 3.43
C GLY A 265 -3.77 5.53 3.15
N ILE A 266 -4.10 5.17 1.90
CA ILE A 266 -4.50 3.81 1.54
C ILE A 266 -3.28 2.87 1.53
N GLU A 267 -2.85 2.48 2.73
CA GLU A 267 -1.84 1.46 2.97
C GLU A 267 -2.47 0.07 3.15
N SER A 268 -1.82 -0.89 3.82
CA SER A 268 -2.44 -2.18 4.16
C SER A 268 -3.65 -1.99 5.07
N PRO A 269 -4.81 -2.66 4.82
CA PRO A 269 -5.06 -3.74 3.86
C PRO A 269 -5.71 -3.29 2.54
N GLY A 270 -5.21 -2.23 1.90
CA GLY A 270 -5.81 -1.55 0.74
C GLY A 270 -6.08 -2.44 -0.47
N LEU A 271 -5.25 -3.46 -0.73
CA LEU A 271 -5.49 -4.45 -1.78
C LEU A 271 -6.74 -5.28 -1.47
N THR A 272 -6.82 -5.86 -0.27
CA THR A 272 -7.95 -6.69 0.18
C THR A 272 -9.25 -5.88 0.21
N SER A 273 -9.19 -4.61 0.62
CA SER A 273 -10.35 -3.74 0.70
C SER A 273 -10.66 -2.98 -0.59
N SER A 274 -9.94 -3.21 -1.69
CA SER A 274 -10.02 -2.39 -2.91
C SER A 274 -11.42 -2.27 -3.49
N LEU A 275 -12.16 -3.38 -3.60
CA LEU A 275 -13.54 -3.39 -4.08
C LEU A 275 -14.51 -2.68 -3.12
N ALA A 276 -14.36 -2.91 -1.81
CA ALA A 276 -15.17 -2.22 -0.79
C ALA A 276 -14.89 -0.70 -0.76
N ILE A 277 -13.64 -0.30 -0.99
CA ILE A 277 -13.27 1.11 -1.18
C ILE A 277 -13.99 1.68 -2.40
N ALA A 278 -14.01 0.97 -3.53
CA ALA A 278 -14.73 1.40 -4.72
C ALA A 278 -16.25 1.53 -4.45
N GLU A 279 -16.87 0.55 -3.79
CA GLU A 279 -18.28 0.60 -3.36
C GLU A 279 -18.57 1.76 -2.42
N ARG A 280 -17.60 2.19 -1.61
CA ARG A 280 -17.73 3.37 -0.74
C ARG A 280 -17.68 4.68 -1.54
N VAL A 281 -17.01 4.69 -2.69
CA VAL A 281 -16.86 5.87 -3.57
C VAL A 281 -18.04 6.01 -4.53
N VAL A 282 -18.56 4.92 -5.10
CA VAL A 282 -19.61 4.94 -6.16
C VAL A 282 -20.89 5.71 -5.78
N PRO A 283 -21.48 5.57 -4.58
CA PRO A 283 -22.70 6.31 -4.20
C PRO A 283 -22.51 7.83 -4.16
N ARG A 284 -21.25 8.30 -4.06
CA ARG A 284 -20.93 9.74 -4.15
C ARG A 284 -20.94 10.25 -5.61
N PHE A 285 -21.00 9.35 -6.60
CA PHE A 285 -21.11 9.65 -8.03
C PHE A 285 -22.53 9.58 -8.58
N LEU A 286 -23.35 8.64 -8.10
CA LEU A 286 -24.70 8.37 -8.65
C LEU A 286 -25.82 9.23 -8.05
N LYS A 287 -25.53 10.46 -7.64
CA LYS A 287 -26.57 11.40 -7.19
C LYS A 287 -27.29 12.06 -8.35
#